data_AF-A0A433SN99-F1
#
_entry.id   AF-A0A433SN99-F1
#
_cell.length_a   1.000
_cell.length_b   1.000
_cell.length_c   1.000
_cell.angle_alpha   90.00
_cell.angle_beta   90.00
_cell.angle_gamma   90.00
#
_symmetry.space_group_name_H-M   'P 1'
#
loop_
_entity.id
_entity.type
_entity.pdbx_description
1 polymer ?
#
loop_
_entity_poly.entity_id
_entity_poly.type
_entity_poly.pdbx_seq_one_letter_code
_entity_poly.pdbx_strand_id
1 'polypeptide(L)'
;VLCLCWLTLIPTLLVLGTSIDHTRYSEGKRQFELMQKQSEMPRYGQCWVNAMATIHAGCKRLSDDTQTRLSLAYLNCFLELQGRSSYSCSDKDEVKDCVKDMREADLSSFTTFFTHTQNICYFLQAQVWHEHTENTITRLSDSSSQVAEQLENSHELQRNMLLSQSQSLENQERLMNQTKSTQEQREVIMDLFDQLSKLQTTILGEVSTFYSLCFYVLSIIVCYLLTSTPRTAGTAFMTVRIYSDANF
;
A
#
# COMPACT_ATOMS: atom_id res chain seq x y z
N VAL A 1 -6.18 63.57 14.35
CA VAL A 1 -5.21 62.54 13.86
C VAL A 1 -4.77 61.58 14.98
N LEU A 2 -4.46 62.05 16.20
CA LEU A 2 -4.06 61.16 17.31
C LEU A 2 -5.17 60.27 17.91
N CYS A 3 -6.45 60.64 17.79
CA CYS A 3 -7.56 59.85 18.39
C CYS A 3 -7.98 58.62 17.54
N LEU A 4 -7.67 58.62 16.25
CA LEU A 4 -8.05 57.53 15.33
C LEU A 4 -7.06 56.35 15.35
N CYS A 5 -5.81 56.58 15.77
CA CYS A 5 -4.83 55.49 15.97
C CYS A 5 -5.16 54.59 17.16
N TRP A 6 -5.83 55.11 18.20
CA TRP A 6 -6.16 54.33 19.39
C TRP A 6 -7.29 53.32 19.13
N LEU A 7 -8.21 53.63 18.22
CA LEU A 7 -9.32 52.73 17.83
C LEU A 7 -8.86 51.57 16.94
N THR A 8 -7.74 51.70 16.22
CA THR A 8 -7.18 50.65 15.36
C THR A 8 -6.13 49.78 16.04
N LEU A 9 -5.58 50.20 17.19
CA LEU A 9 -4.53 49.47 17.93
C LEU A 9 -5.06 48.52 19.02
N ILE A 10 -6.31 48.70 19.46
CA ILE A 10 -6.93 47.83 20.47
C ILE A 10 -7.29 46.43 19.91
N PRO A 11 -7.76 46.25 18.66
CA PRO A 11 -8.09 44.91 18.15
C PRO A 11 -6.86 44.03 17.91
N THR A 12 -5.68 44.61 17.68
CA THR A 12 -4.45 43.86 17.37
C THR A 12 -3.68 43.36 18.59
N LEU A 13 -3.91 43.93 19.78
CA LEU A 13 -3.29 43.46 21.03
C LEU A 13 -4.11 42.37 21.73
N LEU A 14 -5.37 42.16 21.35
CA LEU A 14 -6.23 41.14 21.98
C LEU A 14 -6.07 39.73 21.40
N VAL A 15 -5.32 39.55 20.31
CA VAL A 15 -5.14 38.23 19.66
C VAL A 15 -3.93 37.46 20.23
N LEU A 16 -3.11 38.08 21.08
CA LEU A 16 -2.00 37.40 21.78
C LEU A 16 -2.34 36.98 23.21
N GLY A 17 -3.63 36.82 23.53
CA GLY A 17 -4.02 36.03 24.68
C GLY A 17 -3.81 34.56 24.32
N THR A 18 -2.65 34.01 24.65
CA THR A 18 -2.47 32.55 24.71
C THR A 18 -3.50 32.04 25.72
N SER A 19 -4.69 31.65 25.24
CA SER A 19 -5.58 30.81 26.01
C SER A 19 -4.72 29.59 26.33
N ILE A 20 -4.20 29.51 27.56
CA ILE A 20 -3.67 28.27 28.09
C ILE A 20 -4.83 27.32 27.89
N ASP A 21 -4.69 26.48 26.87
CA ASP A 21 -5.75 25.58 26.44
C ASP A 21 -5.99 24.69 27.65
N HIS A 22 -7.05 25.00 28.39
CA HIS A 22 -7.28 24.47 29.72
C HIS A 22 -7.36 22.93 29.65
N THR A 23 -7.74 22.41 28.48
CA THR A 23 -7.74 20.99 28.16
C THR A 23 -6.32 20.42 28.08
N ARG A 24 -5.41 21.05 27.34
CA ARG A 24 -4.00 20.64 27.23
C ARG A 24 -3.24 20.79 28.55
N TYR A 25 -3.57 21.82 29.34
CA TYR A 25 -3.00 21.99 30.68
C TYR A 25 -3.51 20.92 31.65
N SER A 26 -4.82 20.61 31.64
CA SER A 26 -5.37 19.54 32.50
C SER A 26 -4.83 18.17 32.14
N GLU A 27 -4.65 17.90 30.84
CA GLU A 27 -4.06 16.65 30.38
C GLU A 27 -2.58 16.57 30.75
N GLY A 28 -1.81 17.64 30.51
CA GLY A 28 -0.40 17.70 30.91
C GLY A 28 -0.21 17.53 32.42
N LYS A 29 -1.09 18.12 33.24
CA LYS A 29 -1.09 17.95 34.69
C LYS A 29 -1.37 16.50 35.10
N ARG A 30 -2.37 15.85 34.48
CA ARG A 30 -2.69 14.44 34.74
C ARG A 30 -1.53 13.51 34.39
N GLN A 31 -0.88 13.73 33.24
CA GLN A 31 0.28 12.95 32.82
C GLN A 31 1.45 13.13 33.79
N PHE A 32 1.72 14.37 34.22
CA PHE A 32 2.75 14.65 35.21
C PHE A 32 2.47 13.99 36.56
N GLU A 33 1.23 14.03 37.05
CA GLU A 33 0.85 13.36 38.31
C GLU A 33 0.99 11.83 38.24
N LEU A 34 0.72 11.22 37.07
CA LEU A 34 0.95 9.80 36.84
C LEU A 34 2.45 9.46 36.84
N MET A 35 3.26 10.23 36.12
CA MET A 35 4.72 10.07 36.11
C MET A 35 5.32 10.27 37.50
N GLN A 36 4.80 11.24 38.26
CA GLN A 36 5.25 11.51 39.63
C GLN A 36 4.91 10.35 40.58
N LYS A 37 3.67 9.85 40.56
CA LYS A 37 3.31 8.64 41.34
C LYS A 37 4.16 7.43 40.97
N GLN A 38 4.51 7.27 39.69
CA GLN A 38 5.39 6.20 39.23
C GLN A 38 6.84 6.38 39.74
N SER A 39 7.32 7.62 39.82
CA SER A 39 8.65 7.95 40.36
C SER A 39 8.75 7.78 41.88
N GLU A 40 7.63 7.85 42.60
CA GLU A 40 7.55 7.70 44.06
C GLU A 40 7.57 6.22 44.52
N MET A 41 7.43 5.26 43.61
CA MET A 41 7.47 3.83 43.96
C MET A 41 8.92 3.35 44.17
N PRO A 42 9.30 2.84 45.37
CA PRO A 42 10.65 2.32 45.59
C PRO A 42 10.92 1.11 44.70
N ARG A 43 11.91 1.19 43.79
CA ARG A 43 12.28 0.09 42.90
C ARG A 43 13.07 -0.96 43.67
N TYR A 44 12.46 -2.13 43.89
CA TYR A 44 13.20 -3.26 44.45
C TYR A 44 14.20 -3.80 43.43
N GLY A 45 15.33 -4.29 43.92
CA GLY A 45 16.38 -4.88 43.07
C GLY A 45 15.97 -6.23 42.46
N GLN A 46 16.76 -6.69 41.48
CA GLN A 46 16.48 -7.91 40.72
C GLN A 46 16.35 -9.18 41.59
N CYS A 47 17.08 -9.28 42.72
CA CYS A 47 16.95 -10.42 43.63
C CYS A 47 15.52 -10.60 44.16
N TRP A 48 14.86 -9.50 44.52
CA TRP A 48 13.48 -9.51 45.04
C TRP A 48 12.47 -9.87 43.95
N VAL A 49 12.68 -9.38 42.73
CA VAL A 49 11.86 -9.71 41.56
C VAL A 49 12.01 -11.20 41.22
N ASN A 50 13.24 -11.71 41.21
CA ASN A 50 13.53 -13.12 40.94
C ASN A 50 12.92 -14.04 42.00
N ALA A 51 12.90 -13.63 43.27
CA ALA A 51 12.25 -14.38 44.35
C ALA A 51 10.74 -14.60 44.11
N MET A 52 10.08 -13.72 43.33
CA MET A 52 8.68 -13.92 42.94
C MET A 52 8.46 -14.85 41.75
N ALA A 53 9.47 -15.05 40.89
CA ALA A 53 9.33 -15.86 39.68
C ALA A 53 8.93 -17.31 40.00
N THR A 54 9.28 -17.79 41.20
CA THR A 54 8.94 -19.13 41.71
C THR A 54 7.45 -19.29 42.06
N ILE A 55 6.67 -18.20 42.16
CA ILE A 55 5.26 -18.23 42.57
C ILE A 55 4.32 -18.31 41.35
N HIS A 56 3.87 -19.51 41.00
CA HIS A 56 2.96 -19.71 39.86
C HIS A 56 1.53 -19.17 40.06
N ALA A 57 1.03 -19.18 41.30
CA ALA A 57 -0.36 -18.78 41.61
C ALA A 57 -0.54 -17.27 41.85
N GLY A 58 0.55 -16.49 41.81
CA GLY A 58 0.58 -15.08 42.17
C GLY A 58 0.33 -14.82 43.67
N CYS A 59 0.28 -13.53 44.07
CA CYS A 59 0.21 -13.13 45.48
C CYS A 59 -1.17 -13.31 46.12
N LYS A 60 -2.21 -13.65 45.35
CA LYS A 60 -3.60 -13.74 45.83
C LYS A 60 -3.86 -14.94 46.75
N ARG A 61 -3.08 -16.01 46.60
CA ARG A 61 -3.25 -17.24 47.38
C ARG A 61 -1.88 -17.74 47.85
N LEU A 62 -1.30 -17.03 48.81
CA LEU A 62 -0.11 -17.48 49.50
C LEU A 62 -0.49 -18.54 50.54
N SER A 63 0.02 -19.76 50.41
CA SER A 63 -0.01 -20.76 51.47
C SER A 63 1.06 -20.43 52.52
N ASP A 64 0.91 -20.97 53.73
CA ASP A 64 1.89 -20.80 54.81
C ASP A 64 3.31 -21.25 54.40
N ASP A 65 3.42 -22.36 53.65
CA ASP A 65 4.70 -22.83 53.08
C ASP A 65 5.29 -21.81 52.09
N THR A 66 4.47 -21.31 51.15
CA THR A 66 4.91 -20.29 50.17
C THR A 66 5.31 -19.00 50.85
N GLN A 67 4.56 -18.57 51.87
CA GLN A 67 4.86 -17.37 52.65
C GLN A 67 6.19 -17.49 53.40
N THR A 68 6.45 -18.67 53.97
CA THR A 68 7.70 -18.97 54.69
C THR A 68 8.88 -19.02 53.71
N ARG A 69 8.73 -19.66 52.54
CA ARG A 69 9.75 -19.68 51.47
C ARG A 69 10.06 -18.29 50.94
N LEU A 70 9.04 -17.46 50.71
CA LEU A 70 9.24 -16.08 50.27
C LEU A 70 9.98 -15.25 51.30
N SER A 71 9.60 -15.39 52.58
CA SER A 71 10.29 -14.70 53.67
C SER A 71 11.78 -15.05 53.70
N LEU A 72 12.12 -16.33 53.51
CA LEU A 72 13.51 -16.77 53.44
C LEU A 72 14.23 -16.21 52.20
N ALA A 73 13.57 -16.17 51.04
CA ALA A 73 14.14 -15.58 49.83
C ALA A 73 14.41 -14.08 49.99
N TYR A 74 13.47 -13.34 50.61
CA TYR A 74 13.62 -11.93 50.95
C TYR A 74 14.76 -11.68 51.93
N LEU A 75 14.88 -12.51 52.96
CA LEU A 75 16.01 -12.47 53.88
C LEU A 75 17.34 -12.71 53.13
N ASN A 76 17.39 -13.71 52.26
CA ASN A 76 18.59 -14.01 51.48
C ASN A 76 19.01 -12.82 50.61
N CYS A 77 18.06 -12.15 49.93
CA CYS A 77 18.34 -10.90 49.21
C CYS A 77 18.88 -9.80 50.13
N PHE A 78 18.36 -9.68 51.36
CA PHE A 78 18.83 -8.71 52.34
C PHE A 78 20.24 -9.04 52.89
N LEU A 79 20.58 -10.32 53.02
CA LEU A 79 21.91 -10.78 53.44
C LEU A 79 22.95 -10.58 52.33
N GLU A 80 22.59 -10.87 51.08
CA GLU A 80 23.43 -10.63 49.91
C GLU A 80 23.79 -9.15 49.77
N LEU A 81 22.84 -8.25 50.04
CA LEU A 81 23.08 -6.80 50.05
C LEU A 81 24.15 -6.40 51.09
N GLN A 82 24.26 -7.14 52.20
CA GLN A 82 25.27 -6.92 53.24
C GLN A 82 26.58 -7.68 52.97
N GLY A 83 26.69 -8.42 51.88
CA GLY A 83 27.84 -9.29 51.60
C GLY A 83 27.95 -10.49 52.54
N ARG A 84 26.84 -10.91 53.17
CA ARG A 84 26.77 -12.07 54.07
C ARG A 84 26.31 -13.31 53.32
N SER A 85 26.67 -14.49 53.83
CA SER A 85 26.23 -15.78 53.26
C SER A 85 24.72 -15.97 53.39
N SER A 86 24.07 -16.36 52.29
CA SER A 86 22.65 -16.72 52.26
C SER A 86 22.39 -18.12 52.82
N TYR A 87 21.15 -18.37 53.22
CA TYR A 87 20.67 -19.66 53.70
C TYR A 87 20.05 -20.44 52.53
N SER A 88 20.73 -21.49 52.06
CA SER A 88 20.21 -22.35 50.99
C SER A 88 19.18 -23.34 51.55
N CYS A 89 18.02 -23.43 50.92
CA CYS A 89 16.95 -24.36 51.27
C CYS A 89 16.35 -24.91 49.97
N SER A 90 16.26 -26.24 49.83
CA SER A 90 15.68 -26.86 48.63
C SER A 90 14.16 -26.72 48.61
N ASP A 91 13.56 -26.80 47.42
CA ASP A 91 12.10 -26.84 47.28
C ASP A 91 11.45 -28.07 47.94
N LYS A 92 12.23 -29.14 48.14
CA LYS A 92 11.78 -30.39 48.77
C LYS A 92 11.93 -30.40 50.29
N ASP A 93 12.78 -29.54 50.82
CA ASP A 93 13.06 -29.50 52.25
C ASP A 93 11.99 -28.66 52.97
N GLU A 94 11.68 -29.02 54.22
CA GLU A 94 10.85 -28.16 55.06
C GLU A 94 11.63 -26.92 55.47
N VAL A 95 11.08 -25.74 55.16
CA VAL A 95 11.74 -24.45 55.45
C VAL A 95 12.06 -24.28 56.94
N LYS A 96 11.26 -24.91 57.80
CA LYS A 96 11.47 -24.93 59.25
C LYS A 96 12.86 -25.46 59.63
N ASP A 97 13.34 -26.49 58.93
CA ASP A 97 14.66 -27.06 59.18
C ASP A 97 15.80 -26.13 58.72
N CYS A 98 15.56 -25.33 57.68
CA CYS A 98 16.50 -24.35 57.18
C CYS A 98 16.62 -23.12 58.09
N VAL A 99 15.58 -22.82 58.89
CA VAL A 99 15.50 -21.61 59.72
C VAL A 99 15.89 -21.86 61.19
N LYS A 100 15.91 -23.12 61.66
CA LYS A 100 16.11 -23.44 63.08
C LYS A 100 17.46 -22.98 63.67
N ASP A 101 18.54 -23.03 62.88
CA ASP A 101 19.92 -22.73 63.31
C ASP A 101 20.36 -21.32 62.87
N MET A 102 19.40 -20.44 62.59
CA MET A 102 19.67 -19.07 62.15
C MET A 102 20.16 -18.19 63.30
N ARG A 103 21.04 -17.22 63.00
CA ARG A 103 21.47 -16.22 64.01
C ARG A 103 20.28 -15.37 64.44
N GLU A 104 20.25 -14.95 65.70
CA GLU A 104 19.15 -14.16 66.27
C GLU A 104 18.83 -12.88 65.47
N ALA A 105 19.85 -12.16 65.00
CA ALA A 105 19.69 -10.98 64.16
C ALA A 105 19.03 -11.30 62.80
N ASP A 106 19.36 -12.45 62.21
CA ASP A 106 18.82 -12.89 60.93
C ASP A 106 17.39 -13.42 61.12
N LEU A 107 17.11 -14.08 62.25
CA LEU A 107 15.78 -14.56 62.64
C LEU A 107 14.79 -13.41 62.90
N SER A 108 15.26 -12.31 63.50
CA SER A 108 14.45 -11.09 63.66
C SER A 108 14.05 -10.53 62.31
N SER A 109 15.01 -10.41 61.38
CA SER A 109 14.76 -9.91 60.03
C SER A 109 13.82 -10.84 59.25
N PHE A 110 14.03 -12.15 59.36
CA PHE A 110 13.16 -13.19 58.80
C PHE A 110 11.71 -13.03 59.30
N THR A 111 11.52 -12.82 60.60
CA THR A 111 10.18 -12.68 61.18
C THR A 111 9.49 -11.42 60.66
N THR A 112 10.23 -10.31 60.53
CA THR A 112 9.72 -9.08 59.92
C THR A 112 9.29 -9.30 58.47
N PHE A 113 10.13 -9.95 57.66
CA PHE A 113 9.76 -10.27 56.28
C PHE A 113 8.56 -11.20 56.23
N PHE A 114 8.48 -12.21 57.11
CA PHE A 114 7.38 -13.15 57.17
C PHE A 114 6.03 -12.47 57.43
N THR A 115 5.97 -11.54 58.37
CA THR A 115 4.75 -10.77 58.67
C THR A 115 4.35 -9.85 57.50
N HIS A 116 5.32 -9.36 56.74
CA HIS A 116 5.07 -8.43 55.63
C HIS A 116 5.07 -9.07 54.24
N THR A 117 5.24 -10.40 54.13
CA THR A 117 5.39 -11.10 52.86
C THR A 117 4.28 -10.78 51.87
N GLN A 118 3.02 -10.75 52.32
CA GLN A 118 1.88 -10.49 51.44
C GLN A 118 1.95 -9.08 50.82
N ASN A 119 2.23 -8.07 51.63
CA ASN A 119 2.34 -6.69 51.16
C ASN A 119 3.52 -6.53 50.18
N ILE A 120 4.67 -7.12 50.51
CA ILE A 120 5.85 -7.09 49.65
C ILE A 120 5.57 -7.80 48.32
N CYS A 121 4.92 -8.97 48.35
CA CYS A 121 4.53 -9.72 47.16
C CYS A 121 3.62 -8.88 46.25
N TYR A 122 2.53 -8.31 46.80
CA TYR A 122 1.62 -7.48 46.00
C TYR A 122 2.30 -6.27 45.39
N PHE A 123 3.20 -5.62 46.15
CA PHE A 123 3.95 -4.49 45.66
C PHE A 123 4.89 -4.89 44.51
N LEU A 124 5.70 -5.93 44.70
CA LEU A 124 6.60 -6.44 43.67
C LEU A 124 5.82 -6.90 42.42
N GLN A 125 4.68 -7.56 42.59
CA GLN A 125 3.83 -7.98 41.48
C GLN A 125 3.30 -6.78 40.70
N ALA A 126 2.92 -5.70 41.39
CA ALA A 126 2.52 -4.46 40.74
C ALA A 126 3.68 -3.83 39.95
N GLN A 127 4.92 -3.87 40.45
CA GLN A 127 6.08 -3.35 39.74
C GLN A 127 6.39 -4.12 38.46
N VAL A 128 6.44 -5.46 38.53
CA VAL A 128 6.68 -6.32 37.35
C VAL A 128 5.56 -6.13 36.32
N TRP A 129 4.31 -6.07 36.79
CA TRP A 129 3.18 -5.84 35.91
C TRP A 129 3.22 -4.47 35.25
N HIS A 130 3.63 -3.43 35.99
CA HIS A 130 3.78 -2.07 35.48
C HIS A 130 4.84 -2.00 34.37
N GLU A 131 6.02 -2.58 34.58
CA GLU A 131 7.09 -2.65 33.57
C GLU A 131 6.63 -3.38 32.30
N HIS A 132 5.99 -4.55 32.45
CA HIS A 132 5.50 -5.31 31.29
C HIS A 132 4.39 -4.56 30.53
N THR A 133 3.51 -3.89 31.26
CA THR A 133 2.41 -3.10 30.69
C THR A 133 2.96 -1.89 29.94
N GLU A 134 3.94 -1.18 30.49
CA GLU A 134 4.59 -0.03 29.83
C GLU A 134 5.24 -0.43 28.50
N ASN A 135 5.98 -1.55 28.47
CA ASN A 135 6.57 -2.08 27.24
C ASN A 135 5.48 -2.44 26.21
N THR A 136 4.42 -3.12 26.65
CA THR A 136 3.31 -3.50 25.77
C THR A 136 2.60 -2.28 25.18
N ILE A 137 2.33 -1.26 26.00
CA ILE A 137 1.71 -0.01 25.56
C ILE A 137 2.59 0.71 24.54
N THR A 138 3.91 0.78 24.81
CA THR A 138 4.87 1.41 23.89
C THR A 138 4.86 0.69 22.54
N ARG A 139 4.94 -0.64 22.54
CA ARG A 139 4.87 -1.46 21.32
C ARG A 139 3.55 -1.28 20.57
N LEU A 140 2.43 -1.23 21.28
CA LEU A 140 1.13 -1.02 20.67
C LEU A 140 1.05 0.37 20.03
N SER A 141 1.52 1.42 20.71
CA SER A 141 1.59 2.78 20.18
C SER A 141 2.41 2.85 18.90
N ASP A 142 3.60 2.22 18.89
CA ASP A 142 4.47 2.17 17.71
C ASP A 142 3.80 1.42 16.55
N SER A 143 3.21 0.26 16.81
CA SER A 143 2.47 -0.50 15.80
C SER A 143 1.26 0.27 15.27
N SER A 144 0.50 0.97 16.12
CA SER A 144 -0.61 1.81 15.69
C SER A 144 -0.14 2.98 14.82
N SER A 145 0.97 3.62 15.17
CA SER A 145 1.59 4.66 14.35
C SER A 145 2.01 4.14 12.98
N GLN A 146 2.64 2.96 12.94
CA GLN A 146 3.06 2.32 11.69
C GLN A 146 1.86 1.97 10.80
N VAL A 147 0.77 1.45 11.37
CA VAL A 147 -0.45 1.14 10.62
C VAL A 147 -1.10 2.43 10.07
N ALA A 148 -1.12 3.51 10.85
CA ALA A 148 -1.63 4.80 10.39
C ALA A 148 -0.81 5.34 9.20
N GLU A 149 0.52 5.27 9.28
CA GLU A 149 1.42 5.65 8.21
C GLU A 149 1.24 4.79 6.95
N GLN A 150 1.14 3.46 7.10
CA GLN A 150 0.88 2.56 5.98
C GLN A 150 -0.46 2.84 5.31
N LEU A 151 -1.49 3.18 6.09
CA LEU A 151 -2.80 3.50 5.55
C LEU A 151 -2.78 4.82 4.76
N GLU A 152 -2.07 5.83 5.23
CA GLU A 152 -1.88 7.10 4.51
C GLU A 152 -1.14 6.89 3.19
N ASN A 153 -0.02 6.14 3.22
CA ASN A 153 0.74 5.79 2.02
C ASN A 153 -0.09 4.98 1.02
N SER A 154 -0.92 4.04 1.52
CA SER A 154 -1.83 3.25 0.69
C SER A 154 -2.90 4.14 0.04
N HIS A 155 -3.44 5.10 0.78
CA HIS A 155 -4.41 6.06 0.27
C HIS A 155 -3.81 6.97 -0.81
N GLU A 156 -2.57 7.44 -0.62
CA GLU A 156 -1.84 8.20 -1.63
C GLU A 156 -1.60 7.38 -2.90
N LEU A 157 -1.15 6.12 -2.76
CA LEU A 157 -0.95 5.23 -3.89
C LEU A 157 -2.25 4.96 -4.65
N GLN A 158 -3.35 4.70 -3.93
CA GLN A 158 -4.67 4.50 -4.52
C GLN A 158 -5.14 5.74 -5.28
N ARG A 159 -4.92 6.94 -4.73
CA ARG A 159 -5.22 8.20 -5.40
C ARG A 159 -4.43 8.36 -6.69
N ASN A 160 -3.13 8.07 -6.67
CA ASN A 160 -2.26 8.15 -7.84
C ASN A 160 -2.66 7.13 -8.92
N MET A 161 -3.06 5.92 -8.52
CA MET A 161 -3.57 4.89 -9.43
C MET A 161 -4.88 5.33 -10.11
N LEU A 162 -5.82 5.92 -9.37
CA LEU A 162 -7.07 6.44 -9.93
C LEU A 162 -6.81 7.55 -10.95
N LEU A 163 -5.87 8.45 -10.69
CA LEU A 163 -5.46 9.50 -11.64
C LEU A 163 -4.83 8.92 -12.91
N SER A 164 -3.96 7.91 -12.78
CA SER A 164 -3.37 7.24 -13.94
C SER A 164 -4.40 6.47 -14.76
N GLN A 165 -5.39 5.86 -14.09
CA GLN A 165 -6.47 5.13 -14.76
C GLN A 165 -7.40 6.08 -15.53
N SER A 166 -7.75 7.24 -14.97
CA SER A 166 -8.58 8.22 -15.68
C SER A 166 -7.87 8.74 -16.94
N GLN A 167 -6.57 9.05 -16.84
CA GLN A 167 -5.77 9.47 -17.99
C GLN A 167 -5.66 8.35 -19.05
N SER A 168 -5.54 7.09 -18.62
CA SER A 168 -5.52 5.94 -19.54
C SER A 168 -6.85 5.76 -20.26
N LEU A 169 -7.97 5.94 -19.57
CA LEU A 169 -9.31 5.89 -20.18
C LEU A 169 -9.51 7.01 -21.20
N GLU A 170 -9.08 8.24 -20.88
CA GLU A 170 -9.13 9.36 -21.82
C GLU A 170 -8.29 9.08 -23.09
N ASN A 171 -7.10 8.50 -22.91
CA ASN A 171 -6.26 8.09 -24.03
C ASN A 171 -6.91 6.97 -24.85
N GLN A 172 -7.56 5.99 -24.21
CA GLN A 172 -8.30 4.94 -24.91
C GLN A 172 -9.47 5.50 -25.71
N GLU A 173 -10.23 6.44 -25.16
CA GLU A 173 -11.32 7.12 -25.88
C GLU A 173 -10.81 7.86 -27.12
N ARG A 174 -9.70 8.60 -26.98
CA ARG A 174 -9.05 9.27 -28.11
C ARG A 174 -8.62 8.28 -29.20
N LEU A 175 -8.02 7.14 -28.81
CA LEU A 175 -7.62 6.09 -29.74
C LEU A 175 -8.84 5.42 -30.41
N MET A 176 -9.94 5.19 -29.69
CA MET A 176 -11.18 4.66 -30.27
C MET A 176 -11.77 5.64 -31.30
N ASN A 177 -11.82 6.93 -30.99
CA ASN A 177 -12.30 7.95 -31.90
C ASN A 177 -11.41 8.06 -33.15
N GLN A 178 -10.09 8.01 -32.98
CA GLN A 178 -9.15 7.93 -34.11
C GLN A 178 -9.38 6.68 -34.95
N THR A 179 -9.51 5.51 -34.32
CA THR A 179 -9.74 4.24 -35.02
C THR A 179 -11.05 4.28 -35.82
N LYS A 180 -12.12 4.83 -35.26
CA LYS A 180 -13.40 5.03 -35.96
C LYS A 180 -13.22 5.92 -37.20
N SER A 181 -12.53 7.06 -37.06
CA SER A 181 -12.26 7.94 -38.19
C SER A 181 -11.38 7.26 -39.28
N THR A 182 -10.42 6.42 -38.89
CA THR A 182 -9.61 5.65 -39.86
C THR A 182 -10.40 4.55 -40.54
N GLN A 183 -11.41 3.98 -39.88
CA GLN A 183 -12.31 3.00 -40.46
C GLN A 183 -13.25 3.66 -41.48
N GLU A 184 -13.79 4.83 -41.15
CA GLU A 184 -14.57 5.66 -42.10
C GLU A 184 -13.72 6.05 -43.34
N GLN A 185 -12.46 6.45 -43.14
CA GLN A 185 -11.54 6.72 -44.24
C GLN A 185 -11.29 5.48 -45.10
N ARG A 186 -11.17 4.30 -44.47
CA ARG A 186 -11.00 3.03 -45.17
C ARG A 186 -12.19 2.72 -46.07
N GLU A 187 -13.42 2.93 -45.60
CA GLU A 187 -14.63 2.68 -46.41
C GLU A 187 -14.71 3.58 -47.65
N VAL A 188 -14.37 4.87 -47.52
CA VAL A 188 -14.27 5.79 -48.67
C VAL A 188 -13.19 5.35 -49.65
N ILE A 189 -12.04 4.90 -49.16
CA ILE A 189 -10.96 4.38 -50.01
C ILE A 189 -11.42 3.13 -50.76
N MET A 190 -12.19 2.24 -50.11
CA MET A 190 -12.74 1.04 -50.75
C MET A 190 -13.76 1.38 -51.84
N ASP A 191 -14.61 2.38 -51.63
CA ASP A 191 -15.53 2.87 -52.67
C ASP A 191 -14.78 3.46 -53.88
N LEU A 192 -13.73 4.24 -53.64
CA LEU A 192 -12.87 4.77 -54.70
C LEU A 192 -12.17 3.65 -55.50
N PHE A 193 -11.66 2.61 -54.82
CA PHE A 193 -11.08 1.45 -55.51
C PHE A 193 -12.13 0.67 -56.32
N ASP A 194 -13.35 0.54 -55.82
CA ASP A 194 -14.44 -0.14 -56.53
C ASP A 194 -14.82 0.62 -57.81
N GLN A 195 -14.94 1.95 -57.74
CA GLN A 195 -15.18 2.80 -58.92
C GLN A 195 -14.04 2.71 -59.93
N LEU A 196 -12.78 2.73 -59.49
CA LEU A 196 -11.63 2.56 -60.37
C LEU A 196 -11.61 1.19 -61.05
N SER A 197 -11.95 0.11 -60.32
CA SER A 197 -12.01 -1.24 -60.87
C SER A 197 -13.11 -1.42 -61.93
N LYS A 198 -14.27 -0.77 -61.71
CA LYS A 198 -15.37 -0.72 -62.68
C LYS A 198 -14.95 -0.02 -63.96
N LEU A 199 -14.29 1.13 -63.86
CA LEU A 199 -13.74 1.83 -65.03
C LEU A 199 -12.73 0.97 -65.79
N GLN A 200 -11.80 0.33 -65.07
CA GLN A 200 -10.79 -0.54 -65.69
C GLN A 200 -11.40 -1.74 -66.42
N THR A 201 -12.40 -2.39 -65.84
CA THR A 201 -13.05 -3.57 -66.45
C THR A 201 -13.95 -3.20 -67.63
N THR A 202 -14.65 -2.07 -67.58
CA THR A 202 -15.43 -1.56 -68.72
C THR A 202 -14.52 -1.19 -69.90
N ILE A 203 -13.42 -0.47 -69.65
CA ILE A 203 -12.48 -0.08 -70.70
C ILE A 203 -11.84 -1.33 -71.34
N LEU A 204 -11.37 -2.29 -70.54
CA LEU A 204 -10.77 -3.52 -71.06
C LEU A 204 -11.78 -4.39 -71.83
N GLY A 205 -13.04 -4.40 -71.40
CA GLY A 205 -14.13 -5.08 -72.09
C GLY A 205 -14.43 -4.47 -73.47
N GLU A 206 -14.54 -3.13 -73.55
CA GLU A 206 -14.79 -2.44 -74.82
C GLU A 206 -13.61 -2.51 -75.80
N VAL A 207 -12.38 -2.46 -75.32
CA VAL A 207 -11.19 -2.60 -76.18
C VAL A 207 -11.10 -4.02 -76.75
N SER A 208 -11.44 -5.04 -75.96
CA SER A 208 -11.38 -6.43 -76.41
C SER A 208 -12.40 -6.74 -77.51
N THR A 209 -13.60 -6.16 -77.45
CA THR A 209 -14.61 -6.34 -78.49
C THR A 209 -14.21 -5.62 -79.78
N PHE A 210 -13.65 -4.41 -79.67
CA PHE A 210 -13.07 -3.68 -80.80
C PHE A 210 -11.94 -4.47 -81.48
N TYR A 211 -11.01 -5.04 -80.70
CA TYR A 211 -9.90 -5.85 -81.23
C TYR A 211 -10.41 -7.07 -82.01
N SER A 212 -11.39 -7.78 -81.45
CA SER A 212 -12.00 -8.96 -82.08
C SER A 212 -12.70 -8.59 -83.38
N LEU A 213 -13.46 -7.48 -83.39
CA LEU A 213 -14.14 -6.96 -84.58
C LEU A 213 -13.14 -6.60 -85.69
N CYS A 214 -12.07 -5.87 -85.35
CA CYS A 214 -11.00 -5.54 -86.30
C CYS A 214 -10.35 -6.81 -86.89
N PHE A 215 -10.06 -7.82 -86.06
CA PHE A 215 -9.48 -9.08 -86.52
C PHE A 215 -10.39 -9.81 -87.53
N TYR A 216 -11.69 -9.91 -87.25
CA TYR A 216 -12.64 -10.54 -88.17
C TYR A 216 -12.76 -9.77 -89.50
N VAL A 217 -12.85 -8.43 -89.45
CA VAL A 217 -12.90 -7.60 -90.67
C VAL A 217 -11.64 -7.78 -91.51
N LEU A 218 -10.45 -7.75 -90.89
CA LEU A 218 -9.18 -8.01 -91.58
C LEU A 218 -9.14 -9.40 -92.20
N SER A 219 -9.61 -10.42 -91.48
CA SER A 219 -9.67 -11.80 -91.99
C SER A 219 -10.57 -11.93 -93.22
N ILE A 220 -11.72 -11.24 -93.26
CA ILE A 220 -12.63 -11.22 -94.42
C ILE A 220 -11.97 -10.53 -95.62
N ILE A 221 -11.29 -9.40 -95.40
CA ILE A 221 -10.56 -8.68 -96.45
C ILE A 221 -9.47 -9.59 -97.05
N VAL A 222 -8.69 -10.27 -96.21
CA VAL A 222 -7.65 -11.21 -96.67
C VAL A 222 -8.25 -12.38 -97.44
N CYS A 223 -9.36 -12.96 -96.97
CA CYS A 223 -10.08 -14.00 -97.70
C CYS A 223 -10.60 -13.52 -99.06
N TYR A 224 -11.12 -12.29 -99.15
CA TYR A 224 -11.56 -11.70 -100.42
C TYR A 224 -10.40 -11.51 -101.39
N LEU A 225 -9.26 -11.03 -100.91
CA LEU A 225 -8.03 -10.88 -101.70
C LEU A 225 -7.48 -12.22 -102.18
N LEU A 226 -7.44 -13.25 -101.32
CA LEU A 226 -6.98 -14.59 -101.68
C LEU A 226 -7.96 -15.35 -102.59
N THR A 227 -9.27 -15.14 -102.43
CA THR A 227 -10.31 -15.73 -103.30
C THR A 227 -10.39 -15.02 -104.65
N SER A 228 -9.83 -13.80 -104.77
CA SER A 228 -9.57 -13.16 -106.06
C SER A 228 -8.48 -13.96 -106.81
N THR A 229 -8.94 -15.06 -107.40
CA THR A 229 -8.17 -15.86 -108.34
C THR A 229 -7.85 -15.02 -109.58
N PRO A 230 -6.71 -15.27 -110.25
CA PRO A 230 -5.91 -14.25 -110.93
C PRO A 230 -6.43 -13.81 -112.32
N ARG A 231 -7.73 -13.93 -112.60
CA ARG A 231 -8.30 -13.56 -113.91
C ARG A 231 -8.94 -12.17 -113.99
N THR A 232 -8.95 -11.39 -112.91
CA THR A 232 -9.39 -9.98 -112.90
C THR A 232 -8.60 -9.11 -111.91
N ALA A 233 -7.29 -9.33 -111.80
CA ALA A 233 -6.40 -8.54 -110.93
C ALA A 233 -6.34 -7.04 -111.29
N GLY A 234 -6.77 -6.64 -112.50
CA GLY A 234 -6.71 -5.26 -112.95
C GLY A 234 -7.84 -4.34 -112.46
N THR A 235 -9.00 -4.87 -112.06
CA THR A 235 -10.18 -4.03 -111.76
C THR A 235 -10.50 -3.90 -110.27
N ALA A 236 -10.10 -4.85 -109.43
CA ALA A 236 -10.31 -4.79 -107.98
C ALA A 236 -9.46 -3.73 -107.27
N PHE A 237 -8.26 -3.42 -107.79
CA PHE A 237 -7.43 -2.31 -107.26
C PHE A 237 -8.10 -0.94 -107.46
N MET A 238 -8.85 -0.78 -108.55
CA MET A 238 -9.51 0.49 -108.86
C MET A 238 -10.65 0.78 -107.89
N THR A 239 -11.50 -0.20 -107.55
CA THR A 239 -12.67 0.02 -106.67
C THR A 239 -12.30 0.32 -105.22
N VAL A 240 -11.22 -0.26 -104.67
CA VAL A 240 -10.73 0.10 -103.33
C VAL A 240 -10.22 1.55 -103.31
N ARG A 241 -9.62 2.01 -104.41
CA ARG A 241 -9.12 3.39 -104.53
C ARG A 241 -10.26 4.42 -104.60
N ILE A 242 -11.39 4.11 -105.25
CA ILE A 242 -12.57 5.01 -105.27
C ILE A 242 -13.23 5.10 -103.90
N TYR A 243 -13.28 3.99 -103.14
CA TYR A 243 -13.89 4.02 -101.80
C TYR A 243 -13.04 4.76 -100.76
N SER A 244 -11.72 4.82 -100.97
CA SER A 244 -10.78 5.63 -100.18
C SER A 244 -10.93 7.14 -100.43
N ASP A 245 -11.30 7.54 -101.65
CA ASP A 245 -11.46 8.96 -102.01
C ASP A 245 -12.90 9.50 -101.76
N ALA A 246 -13.85 8.62 -101.40
CA ALA A 246 -15.25 8.99 -101.11
C ALA A 246 -15.58 9.17 -99.62
N ASN A 247 -14.59 9.05 -98.73
CA ASN A 247 -14.75 9.17 -97.27
C ASN A 247 -13.95 10.37 -96.67
N PHE A 248 -13.69 11.39 -97.48
CA PHE A 248 -13.41 12.77 -97.02
C PHE A 248 -14.60 13.66 -97.34
#